data_AF-A0A1H3MC77-F1
#
_entry.id   AF-A0A1H3MC77-F1
#
_cell.length_a   1.000
_cell.length_b   1.000
_cell.length_c   1.000
_cell.angle_alpha   90.00
_cell.angle_beta   90.00
_cell.angle_gamma   90.00
#
_symmetry.space_group_name_H-M   'P 1'
#
loop_
_entity.id
_entity.type
_entity.pdbx_description
1 polymer ?
#
loop_
_entity_poly.entity_id
_entity_poly.type
_entity_poly.pdbx_seq_one_letter_code
_entity_poly.pdbx_strand_id
1 'polypeptide(L)'
;MTRRTRGFAKTVKRLILLILAFAAGAATHRAITPISPHDVHVSGDGAAQLAEALFTWPGPERAGDAAIATTQVITVRRWQNLEGLTDIARLCGVACDGRAGVVILRRPSLNGLTRVVLVNLGNYGAGEMLDAGQPMPDQIVACVVQGIETARNDGRVNVTECDVPEHVTLLRPRLWTPRPQ
;
A
#
# COMPACT_ATOMS: atom_id res chain seq x y z
N MET A 1 41.84 -40.28 30.77
CA MET A 1 41.41 -40.08 29.36
C MET A 1 40.12 -39.26 29.33
N THR A 2 40.21 -37.96 29.09
CA THR A 2 39.07 -37.02 29.05
C THR A 2 38.37 -37.07 27.70
N ARG A 3 37.44 -38.02 27.54
CA ARG A 3 36.56 -38.14 26.37
C ARG A 3 35.36 -37.19 26.52
N ARG A 4 35.60 -35.88 26.49
CA ARG A 4 34.55 -34.85 26.45
C ARG A 4 34.94 -33.83 25.39
N THR A 5 34.03 -33.57 24.43
CA THR A 5 33.85 -32.30 23.67
C THR A 5 33.46 -32.45 22.19
N ARG A 6 33.56 -33.63 21.55
CA ARG A 6 33.17 -33.75 20.13
C ARG A 6 31.66 -33.61 19.86
N GLY A 7 30.81 -34.01 20.81
CA GLY A 7 29.35 -33.84 20.70
C GLY A 7 28.94 -32.38 20.91
N PHE A 8 29.47 -31.73 21.95
CA PHE A 8 29.09 -30.38 22.37
C PHE A 8 29.43 -29.31 21.31
N ALA A 9 30.61 -29.39 20.68
CA ALA A 9 30.99 -28.46 19.62
C ALA A 9 30.09 -28.57 18.37
N LYS A 10 29.58 -29.77 18.06
CA LYS A 10 28.61 -29.97 16.97
C LYS A 10 27.22 -29.42 17.33
N THR A 11 26.80 -29.56 18.58
CA THR A 11 25.53 -29.01 19.08
C THR A 11 25.55 -27.48 19.09
N VAL A 12 26.64 -26.87 19.55
CA VAL A 12 26.81 -25.41 19.56
C VAL A 12 26.83 -24.84 18.14
N LYS A 13 27.52 -25.47 17.17
CA LYS A 13 27.49 -25.04 15.76
C LYS A 13 26.08 -25.08 15.16
N ARG A 14 25.29 -26.12 15.44
CA ARG A 14 23.91 -26.23 14.95
C ARG A 14 22.99 -25.19 15.58
N LEU A 15 23.18 -24.90 16.87
CA LEU A 15 22.44 -23.84 17.56
C LEU A 15 22.75 -22.46 16.98
N ILE A 16 24.02 -22.15 16.72
CA ILE A 16 24.44 -20.89 16.08
C ILE A 16 23.85 -20.76 14.68
N LEU A 17 23.86 -21.84 13.88
CA LEU A 17 23.22 -21.87 12.56
C LEU A 17 21.71 -21.64 12.62
N LEU A 18 21.02 -22.24 13.60
CA LEU A 18 19.59 -22.02 13.83
C LEU A 18 19.29 -20.58 14.23
N ILE A 19 20.09 -19.99 15.13
CA ILE A 19 19.97 -18.60 15.54
C ILE A 19 20.22 -17.67 14.34
N LEU A 20 21.23 -17.93 13.52
CA LEU A 20 21.52 -17.17 12.30
C LEU A 20 20.40 -17.30 11.26
N ALA A 21 19.86 -18.50 11.05
CA ALA A 21 18.74 -18.73 10.14
C ALA A 21 17.47 -18.03 10.65
N PHE A 22 17.21 -18.06 11.96
CA PHE A 22 16.10 -17.34 12.58
C PHE A 22 16.29 -15.83 12.50
N ALA A 23 17.50 -15.32 12.73
CA ALA A 23 17.81 -13.90 12.59
C ALA A 23 17.71 -13.43 11.14
N ALA A 24 18.19 -14.22 10.18
CA ALA A 24 18.03 -13.97 8.75
C ALA A 24 16.56 -14.04 8.32
N GLY A 25 15.79 -15.00 8.86
CA GLY A 25 14.35 -15.12 8.66
C GLY A 25 13.57 -13.95 9.25
N ALA A 26 13.92 -13.48 10.44
CA ALA A 26 13.32 -12.32 11.08
C ALA A 26 13.68 -11.00 10.35
N ALA A 27 14.92 -10.88 9.87
CA ALA A 27 15.38 -9.74 9.09
C ALA A 27 14.69 -9.69 7.70
N THR A 28 14.57 -10.82 7.01
CA THR A 28 13.80 -10.92 5.76
C THR A 28 12.32 -10.67 6.00
N HIS A 29 11.74 -11.22 7.07
CA HIS A 29 10.36 -10.92 7.44
C HIS A 29 10.16 -9.42 7.68
N ARG A 30 11.04 -8.74 8.41
CA ARG A 30 10.97 -7.27 8.61
C ARG A 30 11.24 -6.44 7.35
N ALA A 31 12.04 -6.94 6.40
CA ALA A 31 12.20 -6.28 5.11
C ALA A 31 10.94 -6.40 4.23
N ILE A 32 10.10 -7.42 4.47
CA ILE A 32 8.92 -7.75 3.67
C ILE A 32 7.61 -7.32 4.37
N THR A 33 7.62 -7.22 5.69
CA THR A 33 6.48 -6.74 6.50
C THR A 33 6.70 -5.29 6.91
N PRO A 34 5.73 -4.39 6.67
CA PRO A 34 5.87 -3.00 7.07
C PRO A 34 6.05 -2.90 8.60
N ILE A 35 7.11 -2.22 9.01
CA ILE A 35 7.29 -1.77 10.39
C ILE A 35 6.45 -0.50 10.51
N SER A 36 5.43 -0.53 11.37
CA SER A 36 4.56 0.63 11.71
C SER A 36 5.38 1.93 11.81
N PRO A 37 4.98 3.00 11.09
CA PRO A 37 3.71 3.69 11.34
C PRO A 37 2.70 3.62 10.19
N HIS A 38 1.41 3.83 10.53
CA HIS A 38 0.24 3.80 9.63
C HIS A 38 -0.01 5.14 8.93
N ASP A 39 1.07 5.84 8.57
CA ASP A 39 0.92 7.19 8.04
C ASP A 39 0.39 7.13 6.61
N VAL A 40 -0.72 7.82 6.38
CA VAL A 40 -1.39 7.88 5.09
C VAL A 40 -1.23 9.26 4.49
N HIS A 41 -0.81 9.31 3.23
CA HIS A 41 -0.89 10.49 2.39
C HIS A 41 -1.98 10.29 1.34
N VAL A 42 -2.87 11.27 1.16
CA VAL A 42 -3.93 11.22 0.14
C VAL A 42 -3.69 12.33 -0.87
N SER A 43 -3.71 11.98 -2.16
CA SER A 43 -3.44 12.90 -3.26
C SER A 43 -4.29 12.56 -4.49
N GLY A 44 -4.47 13.52 -5.39
CA GLY A 44 -5.22 13.35 -6.63
C GLY A 44 -6.62 13.96 -6.60
N ASP A 45 -7.51 13.43 -7.43
CA ASP A 45 -8.89 13.93 -7.58
C ASP A 45 -9.71 13.67 -6.31
N GLY A 46 -10.48 14.66 -5.84
CA GLY A 46 -11.33 14.49 -4.65
C GLY A 46 -10.57 14.28 -3.32
N ALA A 47 -9.23 14.43 -3.32
CA ALA A 47 -8.38 14.13 -2.18
C ALA A 47 -8.74 14.92 -0.91
N ALA A 48 -9.22 16.16 -1.04
CA ALA A 48 -9.63 16.97 0.11
C ALA A 48 -10.81 16.35 0.88
N GLN A 49 -11.86 15.94 0.16
CA GLN A 49 -13.05 15.30 0.74
C GLN A 49 -12.71 13.93 1.33
N LEU A 50 -11.87 13.16 0.62
CA LEU A 50 -11.39 11.87 1.13
C LEU A 50 -10.52 12.02 2.36
N ALA A 51 -9.64 13.04 2.41
CA ALA A 51 -8.83 13.31 3.58
C ALA A 51 -9.71 13.68 4.78
N GLU A 52 -10.72 14.53 4.57
CA GLU A 52 -11.67 14.89 5.63
C GLU A 52 -12.36 13.66 6.21
N ALA A 53 -12.85 12.74 5.37
CA ALA A 53 -13.49 11.52 5.84
C ALA A 53 -12.49 10.51 6.45
N LEU A 54 -11.35 10.27 5.79
CA LEU A 54 -10.39 9.25 6.20
C LEU A 54 -9.72 9.58 7.54
N PHE A 55 -9.47 10.86 7.82
CA PHE A 55 -8.80 11.30 9.03
C PHE A 55 -9.78 11.66 10.17
N THR A 56 -11.05 11.26 10.09
CA THR A 56 -11.97 11.31 11.23
C THR A 56 -11.58 10.29 12.30
N TRP A 57 -11.68 10.65 13.58
CA TRP A 57 -11.25 9.79 14.70
C TRP A 57 -12.14 8.53 14.83
N PRO A 58 -11.60 7.30 14.95
CA PRO A 58 -10.18 6.90 15.05
C PRO A 58 -9.56 6.51 13.68
N GLY A 59 -9.16 7.50 12.89
CA GLY A 59 -8.52 7.32 11.59
C GLY A 59 -7.00 7.13 11.66
N PRO A 60 -6.33 6.84 10.53
CA PRO A 60 -4.87 6.77 10.43
C PRO A 60 -4.21 8.13 10.73
N GLU A 61 -2.91 8.09 11.03
CA GLU A 61 -2.10 9.30 11.09
C GLU A 61 -1.90 9.89 9.68
N ARG A 62 -1.99 11.21 9.56
CA ARG A 62 -1.83 11.91 8.28
C ARG A 62 -0.37 12.26 8.04
N ALA A 63 0.20 11.76 6.94
CA ALA A 63 1.50 12.23 6.45
C ALA A 63 1.36 13.52 5.62
N GLY A 64 2.12 14.55 5.97
CA GLY A 64 2.20 15.80 5.20
C GLY A 64 2.87 15.65 3.83
N ASP A 65 3.71 14.62 3.65
CA ASP A 65 4.46 14.34 2.42
C ASP A 65 4.32 12.86 2.05
N ALA A 66 4.06 12.58 0.77
CA ALA A 66 4.01 11.23 0.20
C ALA A 66 5.34 10.47 0.39
N ALA A 67 6.48 11.16 0.37
CA ALA A 67 7.81 10.54 0.44
C ALA A 67 8.08 9.83 1.77
N ILE A 68 7.45 10.28 2.85
CA ILE A 68 7.59 9.71 4.20
C ILE A 68 6.43 8.79 4.57
N ALA A 69 5.34 8.79 3.81
CA ALA A 69 4.15 8.00 4.10
C ALA A 69 4.39 6.50 3.87
N THR A 70 3.91 5.68 4.80
CA THR A 70 3.90 4.22 4.65
C THR A 70 2.85 3.78 3.63
N THR A 71 1.71 4.48 3.58
CA THR A 71 0.67 4.28 2.57
C THR A 71 0.40 5.58 1.81
N GLN A 72 0.52 5.51 0.48
CA GLN A 72 0.14 6.60 -0.42
C GLN A 72 -1.18 6.23 -1.10
N VAL A 73 -2.21 7.03 -0.92
CA VAL A 73 -3.47 6.92 -1.64
C VAL A 73 -3.44 7.93 -2.77
N ILE A 74 -3.57 7.44 -3.99
CA ILE A 74 -3.62 8.25 -5.20
C ILE A 74 -4.99 8.01 -5.82
N THR A 75 -5.83 9.02 -5.76
CA THR A 75 -7.17 8.97 -6.34
C THR A 75 -7.16 9.59 -7.72
N VAL A 76 -7.73 8.88 -8.68
CA VAL A 76 -7.89 9.36 -10.05
C VAL A 76 -9.36 9.35 -10.42
N ARG A 77 -9.76 10.36 -11.17
CA ARG A 77 -11.13 10.44 -11.69
C ARG A 77 -11.49 9.22 -12.55
N ARG A 78 -10.58 8.83 -13.45
CA ARG A 78 -10.68 7.66 -14.32
C ARG A 78 -9.27 7.10 -14.58
N TRP A 79 -9.16 5.84 -14.98
CA TRP A 79 -7.85 5.26 -15.31
C TRP A 79 -7.17 5.95 -16.51
N GLN A 80 -7.95 6.52 -17.43
CA GLN A 80 -7.43 7.32 -18.55
C GLN A 80 -6.63 8.54 -18.06
N ASN A 81 -6.92 9.07 -16.87
CA ASN A 81 -6.16 10.18 -16.29
C ASN A 81 -4.70 9.78 -15.97
N LEU A 82 -4.39 8.48 -15.90
CA LEU A 82 -3.01 8.01 -15.74
C LEU A 82 -2.15 8.21 -16.99
N GLU A 83 -2.73 8.48 -18.16
CA GLU A 83 -1.95 8.78 -19.37
C GLU A 83 -1.04 10.01 -19.18
N GLY A 84 -1.49 10.99 -18.39
CA GLY A 84 -0.68 12.14 -17.98
C GLY A 84 0.35 11.84 -16.88
N LEU A 85 0.26 10.66 -16.25
CA LEU A 85 1.10 10.21 -15.13
C LEU A 85 1.90 8.97 -15.57
N THR A 86 2.71 9.14 -16.62
CA THR A 86 3.42 8.04 -17.31
C THR A 86 4.21 7.10 -16.38
N ASP A 87 4.84 7.62 -15.33
CA ASP A 87 5.55 6.79 -14.34
C ASP A 87 4.60 5.90 -13.53
N ILE A 88 3.44 6.42 -13.12
CA ILE A 88 2.42 5.68 -12.39
C ILE A 88 1.73 4.67 -13.32
N ALA A 89 1.41 5.08 -14.55
CA ALA A 89 0.87 4.19 -15.58
C ALA A 89 1.81 3.00 -15.84
N ARG A 90 3.12 3.24 -15.96
CA ARG A 90 4.12 2.18 -16.14
C ARG A 90 4.19 1.24 -14.93
N LEU A 91 4.09 1.78 -13.71
CA LEU A 91 4.09 0.99 -12.49
C LEU A 91 2.83 0.11 -12.37
N CYS A 92 1.68 0.65 -12.76
CA CYS A 92 0.43 -0.10 -12.71
C CYS A 92 0.35 -1.15 -13.83
N GLY A 93 0.73 -0.79 -15.05
CA GLY A 93 0.60 -1.64 -16.23
C GLY A 93 -0.85 -2.03 -16.46
N VAL A 94 -1.08 -3.30 -16.84
CA VAL A 94 -2.42 -3.83 -17.15
C VAL A 94 -3.39 -3.86 -15.96
N ALA A 95 -2.95 -3.62 -14.73
CA ALA A 95 -3.86 -3.57 -13.58
C ALA A 95 -4.72 -2.29 -13.56
N CYS A 96 -4.32 -1.23 -14.26
CA CYS A 96 -5.08 0.01 -14.41
C CYS A 96 -5.78 0.07 -15.78
N ASP A 97 -6.47 -1.00 -16.17
CA ASP A 97 -7.09 -1.14 -17.49
C ASP A 97 -8.59 -0.80 -17.53
N GLY A 98 -9.19 -0.39 -16.40
CA GLY A 98 -10.65 -0.22 -16.31
C GLY A 98 -11.31 -1.13 -15.28
N ARG A 99 -10.80 -2.34 -15.10
CA ARG A 99 -11.54 -3.43 -14.44
C ARG A 99 -11.54 -3.34 -12.93
N ALA A 100 -10.40 -2.99 -12.36
CA ALA A 100 -10.26 -2.81 -10.92
C ALA A 100 -10.67 -1.40 -10.50
N GLY A 101 -11.45 -1.28 -9.42
CA GLY A 101 -11.70 0.03 -8.78
C GLY A 101 -10.55 0.46 -7.88
N VAL A 102 -9.77 -0.50 -7.37
CA VAL A 102 -8.62 -0.25 -6.52
C VAL A 102 -7.43 -1.10 -6.98
N VAL A 103 -6.26 -0.49 -7.13
CA VAL A 103 -5.00 -1.20 -7.41
C VAL A 103 -4.01 -0.92 -6.29
N ILE A 104 -3.46 -1.98 -5.71
CA ILE A 104 -2.52 -1.92 -4.60
C ILE A 104 -1.14 -2.29 -5.11
N LEU A 105 -0.23 -1.32 -5.17
CA LEU A 105 1.17 -1.55 -5.47
C LEU A 105 1.97 -1.64 -4.18
N ARG A 106 2.66 -2.76 -3.98
CA ARG A 106 3.59 -2.97 -2.88
C ARG A 106 5.02 -2.73 -3.37
N ARG A 107 5.77 -1.88 -2.68
CA ARG A 107 7.12 -1.47 -3.07
C ARG A 107 8.11 -1.49 -1.90
N PRO A 108 9.30 -2.09 -2.06
CA PRO A 108 10.38 -1.91 -1.10
C PRO A 108 10.87 -0.46 -1.07
N SER A 109 10.98 0.12 0.12
CA SER A 109 11.52 1.46 0.41
C SER A 109 12.58 1.37 1.51
N LEU A 110 13.23 2.50 1.82
CA LEU A 110 14.25 2.56 2.87
C LEU A 110 13.65 2.29 4.27
N ASN A 111 12.34 2.50 4.43
CA ASN A 111 11.62 2.35 5.70
C ASN A 111 10.79 1.06 5.77
N GLY A 112 10.96 0.13 4.80
CA GLY A 112 10.19 -1.11 4.72
C GLY A 112 9.34 -1.18 3.45
N LEU A 113 8.17 -1.81 3.53
CA LEU A 113 7.28 -1.95 2.37
C LEU A 113 6.30 -0.77 2.32
N THR A 114 6.52 0.18 1.40
CA THR A 114 5.55 1.24 1.09
C THR A 114 4.42 0.66 0.25
N ARG A 115 3.18 1.02 0.60
CA ARG A 115 1.98 0.66 -0.15
C ARG A 115 1.49 1.89 -0.93
N VAL A 116 1.23 1.73 -2.22
CA VAL A 116 0.56 2.73 -3.06
C VAL A 116 -0.81 2.18 -3.43
N VAL A 117 -1.86 2.83 -2.99
CA VAL A 117 -3.25 2.48 -3.26
C VAL A 117 -3.76 3.45 -4.31
N LEU A 118 -3.90 2.96 -5.53
CA LEU A 118 -4.50 3.68 -6.65
C LEU A 118 -6.01 3.43 -6.62
N VAL A 119 -6.82 4.49 -6.65
CA VAL A 119 -8.28 4.38 -6.61
C VAL A 119 -8.87 5.07 -7.84
N ASN A 120 -9.66 4.33 -8.62
CA ASN A 120 -10.44 4.90 -9.70
C ASN A 120 -11.84 5.29 -9.21
N LEU A 121 -12.04 6.59 -9.01
CA LEU A 121 -13.29 7.17 -8.54
C LEU A 121 -14.44 6.99 -9.54
N GLY A 122 -14.15 6.81 -10.82
CA GLY A 122 -15.12 6.45 -11.85
C GLY A 122 -15.83 5.12 -11.57
N ASN A 123 -15.13 4.14 -11.00
CA ASN A 123 -15.73 2.84 -10.65
C ASN A 123 -16.68 2.93 -9.44
N TYR A 124 -16.63 4.04 -8.69
CA TYR A 124 -17.57 4.34 -7.60
C TYR A 124 -18.69 5.30 -8.04
N GLY A 125 -18.75 5.68 -9.33
CA GLY A 125 -19.73 6.63 -9.85
C GLY A 125 -19.36 8.11 -9.66
N ALA A 126 -18.19 8.43 -9.08
CA ALA A 126 -17.76 9.81 -8.87
C ALA A 126 -17.10 10.45 -10.11
N GLY A 127 -16.76 9.68 -11.14
CA GLY A 127 -16.00 10.16 -12.30
C GLY A 127 -16.66 11.36 -13.00
N GLU A 128 -17.93 11.23 -13.36
CA GLU A 128 -18.68 12.29 -14.06
C GLU A 128 -18.95 13.52 -13.16
N MET A 129 -19.17 13.28 -11.87
CA MET A 129 -19.37 14.36 -10.89
C MET A 129 -18.12 15.23 -10.77
N LEU A 130 -16.95 14.59 -10.69
CA LEU A 130 -15.66 15.27 -10.66
C LEU A 130 -15.34 15.96 -11.99
N ASP A 131 -15.80 15.43 -13.13
CA ASP A 131 -15.76 16.11 -14.43
C ASP A 131 -16.56 17.41 -14.43
N ALA A 132 -17.73 17.41 -13.77
CA ALA A 132 -18.58 18.57 -13.60
C ALA A 132 -18.16 19.51 -12.45
N GLY A 133 -17.07 19.22 -11.74
CA GLY A 133 -16.63 19.99 -10.57
C GLY A 133 -17.56 19.89 -9.35
N GLN A 134 -18.43 18.88 -9.32
CA GLN A 134 -19.35 18.63 -8.22
C GLN A 134 -18.66 17.87 -7.08
N PRO A 135 -19.04 18.13 -5.82
CA PRO A 135 -18.54 17.35 -4.70
C PRO A 135 -19.04 15.90 -4.77
N MET A 136 -18.26 14.96 -4.23
CA MET A 136 -18.70 13.57 -4.10
C MET A 136 -19.76 13.48 -3.00
N PRO A 137 -20.87 12.77 -3.22
CA PRO A 137 -21.83 12.43 -2.17
C PRO A 137 -21.17 11.64 -1.04
N ASP A 138 -21.62 11.87 0.20
CA ASP A 138 -21.07 11.23 1.40
C ASP A 138 -21.08 9.70 1.32
N GLN A 139 -22.11 9.11 0.70
CA GLN A 139 -22.18 7.67 0.47
C GLN A 139 -21.03 7.16 -0.41
N ILE A 140 -20.67 7.89 -1.46
CA ILE A 140 -19.56 7.52 -2.34
C ILE A 140 -18.24 7.70 -1.59
N VAL A 141 -18.08 8.80 -0.84
CA VAL A 141 -16.92 9.04 0.02
C VAL A 141 -16.73 7.89 1.01
N ALA A 142 -17.80 7.47 1.69
CA ALA A 142 -17.77 6.34 2.62
C ALA A 142 -17.34 5.04 1.93
N CYS A 143 -17.89 4.72 0.75
CA CYS A 143 -17.49 3.53 -0.01
C CYS A 143 -16.03 3.56 -0.46
N VAL A 144 -15.52 4.72 -0.87
CA VAL A 144 -14.12 4.87 -1.25
C VAL A 144 -13.20 4.72 -0.04
N VAL A 145 -13.52 5.37 1.08
CA VAL A 145 -12.78 5.25 2.34
C VAL A 145 -12.74 3.80 2.80
N GLN A 146 -13.86 3.09 2.74
CA GLN A 146 -13.93 1.67 3.07
C GLN A 146 -13.06 0.82 2.15
N GLY A 147 -13.05 1.09 0.84
CA GLY A 147 -12.15 0.43 -0.11
C GLY A 147 -10.67 0.65 0.21
N ILE A 148 -10.30 1.88 0.58
CA ILE A 148 -8.94 2.24 1.01
C ILE A 148 -8.55 1.50 2.30
N GLU A 149 -9.44 1.45 3.28
CA GLU A 149 -9.22 0.75 4.55
C GLU A 149 -9.02 -0.75 4.35
N THR A 150 -9.88 -1.39 3.53
CA THR A 150 -9.75 -2.80 3.16
C THR A 150 -8.42 -3.06 2.44
N ALA A 151 -8.03 -2.18 1.51
CA ALA A 151 -6.76 -2.25 0.80
C ALA A 151 -5.54 -2.07 1.72
N ARG A 152 -5.63 -1.18 2.72
CA ARG A 152 -4.58 -0.92 3.71
C ARG A 152 -4.40 -2.11 4.67
N ASN A 153 -5.49 -2.77 5.00
CA ASN A 153 -5.53 -3.87 5.97
C ASN A 153 -5.52 -5.26 5.31
N ASP A 154 -5.09 -5.36 4.05
CA ASP A 154 -4.95 -6.62 3.31
C ASP A 154 -6.23 -7.47 3.29
N GLY A 155 -7.39 -6.83 3.10
CA GLY A 155 -8.68 -7.51 3.02
C GLY A 155 -9.23 -8.00 4.35
N ARG A 156 -8.61 -7.65 5.50
CA ARG A 156 -9.06 -8.10 6.83
C ARG A 156 -10.29 -7.37 7.37
N VAL A 157 -10.77 -6.33 6.67
CA VAL A 157 -11.99 -5.63 7.00
C VAL A 157 -13.12 -6.24 6.17
N ASN A 158 -14.06 -6.92 6.84
CA ASN A 158 -15.27 -7.42 6.18
C ASN A 158 -16.18 -6.23 5.90
N VAL A 159 -16.47 -6.00 4.61
CA VAL A 159 -17.31 -4.91 4.13
C VAL A 159 -18.74 -5.41 3.92
N THR A 160 -19.73 -4.72 4.47
CA THR A 160 -21.15 -5.11 4.39
C THR A 160 -22.04 -4.11 3.67
N GLU A 161 -21.57 -2.90 3.35
CA GLU A 161 -22.44 -1.80 2.89
C GLU A 161 -22.15 -1.30 1.47
N CYS A 162 -20.92 -1.50 0.97
CA CYS A 162 -20.53 -1.12 -0.40
C CYS A 162 -20.08 -2.36 -1.17
N ASP A 163 -20.62 -2.56 -2.38
CA ASP A 163 -20.04 -3.51 -3.34
C ASP A 163 -18.67 -2.98 -3.75
N VAL A 164 -17.62 -3.44 -3.06
CA VAL A 164 -16.27 -2.98 -3.34
C VAL A 164 -15.89 -3.48 -4.73
N PRO A 165 -15.57 -2.58 -5.68
CA PRO A 165 -15.10 -3.00 -6.99
C PRO A 165 -13.82 -3.83 -6.81
N GLU A 166 -13.63 -4.82 -7.70
CA GLU A 166 -12.51 -5.76 -7.63
C GLU A 166 -11.18 -5.02 -7.39
N HIS A 167 -10.35 -5.55 -6.48
CA HIS A 167 -9.04 -4.98 -6.19
C HIS A 167 -7.93 -5.88 -6.72
N VAL A 168 -6.90 -5.27 -7.31
CA VAL A 168 -5.73 -5.99 -7.83
C VAL A 168 -4.51 -5.62 -7.01
N THR A 169 -3.78 -6.62 -6.53
CA THR A 169 -2.52 -6.40 -5.80
C THR A 169 -1.33 -6.77 -6.67
N LEU A 170 -0.37 -5.85 -6.80
CA LEU A 170 0.88 -6.06 -7.51
C LEU A 170 2.08 -5.82 -6.60
N LEU A 171 3.09 -6.68 -6.70
CA LEU A 171 4.40 -6.43 -6.12
C LEU A 171 5.31 -5.87 -7.22
N ARG A 172 5.88 -4.68 -7.01
CA ARG A 172 6.82 -4.06 -7.96
C ARG A 172 8.19 -3.85 -7.31
N PRO A 173 9.29 -4.20 -8.00
CA PRO A 173 10.62 -3.85 -7.53
C PRO A 173 10.77 -2.32 -7.49
N ARG A 174 11.70 -1.83 -6.65
CA ARG A 174 12.03 -0.40 -6.64
C ARG A 174 12.54 -0.02 -8.03
N LEU A 175 11.91 0.96 -8.70
CA LEU A 175 12.51 1.59 -9.87
C LEU A 175 13.85 2.16 -9.42
N TRP A 176 14.95 1.61 -9.93
CA TRP A 176 16.28 2.15 -9.70
C TRP A 176 16.34 3.51 -10.41
N THR A 177 16.17 4.59 -9.65
CA THR A 177 16.42 5.94 -10.15
C THR A 177 17.86 6.28 -9.78
N PRO A 178 18.81 6.33 -10.74
CA PRO A 178 20.08 6.99 -10.46
C PRO A 178 19.75 8.45 -10.18
N ARG A 179 20.14 8.97 -9.02
CA ARG A 179 20.09 10.41 -8.75
C ARG A 179 21.04 11.09 -9.75
N PRO A 180 20.62 12.11 -10.51
CA PRO A 180 21.60 12.98 -11.15
C PRO A 180 22.43 13.65 -10.04
N GLN A 181 23.76 13.58 -10.18
CA GLN A 181 24.72 14.33 -9.39
C GLN A 181 24.78 15.77 -9.89
#